data_AF-A0A673TNM1-F1
#
_entry.id   AF-A0A673TNM1-F1
#
_cell.length_a   1.000
_cell.length_b   1.000
_cell.length_c   1.000
_cell.angle_alpha   90.00
_cell.angle_beta   90.00
_cell.angle_gamma   90.00
#
_symmetry.space_group_name_H-M   'P 1'
#
loop_
_entity.id
_entity.type
_entity.pdbx_description
1 polymer ?
#
loop_
_entity_poly.entity_id
_entity_poly.type
_entity_poly.pdbx_seq_one_letter_code
_entity_poly.pdbx_strand_id
1 'polypeptide(L)'
;MHTTWQKFVVTLSDYRPLPTGSDFIKTSTGKETVNATFPVAVVMLRAIRDFFWKTGNKIGFKPAGGIRSAKESLAWLSLVKEELGAEWLTPALFRIGASTLLSDIERQIYHHVTGRYAAYHDLPMS
;
A
#
# COMPACT_ATOMS: atom_id res chain seq x y z
N MET A 1 15.65 14.67 3.09
CA MET A 1 14.72 13.76 3.82
C MET A 1 13.63 14.49 4.63
N HIS A 2 13.62 15.83 4.70
CA HIS A 2 12.70 16.60 5.58
C HIS A 2 11.33 17.00 5.00
N THR A 3 11.10 16.86 3.70
CA THR A 3 10.00 17.58 3.02
C THR A 3 8.69 16.80 2.87
N THR A 4 8.72 15.46 2.94
CA THR A 4 7.52 14.62 2.73
C THR A 4 6.75 14.35 4.02
N TRP A 5 7.46 14.28 5.16
CA TRP A 5 6.89 13.92 6.48
C TRP A 5 6.12 15.06 7.16
N GLN A 6 6.65 16.29 7.11
CA GLN A 6 5.98 17.43 7.73
C GLN A 6 4.68 17.80 6.99
N LYS A 7 4.63 17.60 5.68
CA LYS A 7 3.38 17.77 4.91
C LYS A 7 2.30 16.78 5.34
N PHE A 8 2.67 15.57 5.77
CA PHE A 8 1.72 14.52 6.12
C PHE A 8 0.87 14.83 7.36
N VAL A 9 1.52 15.23 8.47
CA VAL A 9 0.80 15.58 9.73
C VAL A 9 -0.08 16.81 9.54
N VAL A 10 0.39 17.79 8.76
CA VAL A 10 -0.37 19.00 8.44
C VAL A 10 -1.60 18.68 7.58
N THR A 11 -1.47 17.77 6.59
CA THR A 11 -2.57 17.44 5.66
C THR A 11 -3.78 16.79 6.35
N LEU A 12 -3.58 15.98 7.39
CA LEU A 12 -4.71 15.38 8.14
C LEU A 12 -5.40 16.37 9.07
N SER A 13 -4.68 17.40 9.53
CA SER A 13 -5.21 18.43 10.43
C SER A 13 -6.18 19.37 9.71
N ASP A 14 -5.93 19.64 8.44
CA ASP A 14 -6.75 20.50 7.57
C ASP A 14 -7.55 19.69 6.52
N TYR A 15 -7.74 18.38 6.76
CA TYR A 15 -8.30 17.47 5.78
C TYR A 15 -9.74 17.85 5.38
N ARG A 16 -9.96 18.01 4.08
CA ARG A 16 -11.27 18.16 3.46
C ARG A 16 -11.46 17.01 2.47
N PRO A 17 -12.49 16.17 2.62
CA PRO A 17 -12.68 15.02 1.75
C PRO A 17 -12.88 15.46 0.29
N LEU A 18 -12.20 14.80 -0.64
CA LEU A 18 -12.45 15.02 -2.06
C LEU A 18 -13.82 14.45 -2.46
N PRO A 19 -14.56 15.11 -3.35
CA PRO A 19 -15.89 14.66 -3.80
C PRO A 19 -15.90 13.27 -4.45
N THR A 20 -14.73 12.73 -4.81
CA THR A 20 -14.56 11.48 -5.55
C THR A 20 -14.49 10.23 -4.68
N GLY A 21 -14.67 10.36 -3.35
CA GLY A 21 -15.00 9.24 -2.47
C GLY A 21 -13.87 8.24 -2.14
N SER A 22 -12.61 8.53 -2.51
CA SER A 22 -11.48 7.78 -1.95
C SER A 22 -10.20 8.61 -1.92
N ASP A 23 -10.01 9.32 -0.81
CA ASP A 23 -8.73 9.97 -0.54
C ASP A 23 -7.71 8.92 -0.14
N PHE A 24 -6.56 8.94 -0.81
CA PHE A 24 -5.45 8.05 -0.51
C PHE A 24 -4.24 8.83 -0.04
N ILE A 25 -3.69 8.38 1.07
CA ILE A 25 -2.34 8.75 1.48
C ILE A 25 -1.39 7.74 0.83
N LYS A 26 -0.32 8.25 0.20
CA LYS A 26 0.74 7.45 -0.40
C LYS A 26 2.09 7.69 0.26
N THR A 27 2.90 6.63 0.38
CA THR A 27 4.25 6.68 1.00
C THR A 27 5.30 7.39 0.13
N SER A 28 5.22 7.24 -1.19
CA SER A 28 6.18 7.83 -2.15
C SER A 28 5.53 8.08 -3.51
N THR A 29 6.26 8.75 -4.40
CA THR A 29 5.90 8.90 -5.82
C THR A 29 6.36 7.73 -6.69
N GLY A 30 7.12 6.77 -6.13
CA GLY A 30 7.75 5.67 -6.87
C GLY A 30 8.96 6.07 -7.72
N LYS A 31 9.39 7.34 -7.67
CA LYS A 31 10.53 7.88 -8.42
C LYS A 31 11.73 8.26 -7.54
N GLU A 32 11.62 8.05 -6.23
CA GLU A 32 12.65 8.41 -5.27
C GLU A 32 13.56 7.23 -4.92
N THR A 33 14.78 7.55 -4.45
CA THR A 33 15.78 6.57 -4.00
C THR A 33 15.32 5.82 -2.75
N VAL A 34 14.53 6.45 -1.89
CA VAL A 34 13.90 5.82 -0.72
C VAL A 34 12.40 5.69 -0.99
N ASN A 35 11.92 4.44 -1.02
CA ASN A 35 10.52 4.11 -1.29
C ASN A 35 9.78 3.73 0.01
N ALA A 36 8.61 3.10 -0.08
CA ALA A 36 7.85 2.65 1.07
C ALA A 36 8.71 1.79 2.01
N THR A 37 8.80 2.18 3.29
CA THR A 37 9.42 1.36 4.34
C THR A 37 8.40 1.10 5.46
N PHE A 38 8.53 -0.04 6.13
CA PHE A 38 7.62 -0.41 7.22
C PHE A 38 7.59 0.60 8.38
N PRO A 39 8.72 1.12 8.90
CA PRO A 39 8.70 2.07 10.02
C PRO A 39 7.92 3.34 9.69
N VAL A 40 8.11 3.84 8.47
CA VAL A 40 7.38 4.97 7.91
C VAL A 40 5.89 4.67 7.83
N ALA A 41 5.53 3.50 7.32
CA ALA A 41 4.14 3.12 7.13
C ALA A 41 3.39 2.99 8.44
N VAL A 42 4.03 2.45 9.49
CA VAL A 42 3.45 2.40 10.85
C VAL A 42 3.03 3.80 11.30
N VAL A 43 3.89 4.80 11.16
CA VAL A 43 3.58 6.19 11.54
C VAL A 43 2.39 6.73 10.74
N MET A 44 2.36 6.47 9.43
CA MET A 44 1.29 6.93 8.56
C MET A 44 -0.06 6.26 8.88
N LEU A 45 -0.06 4.94 9.11
CA LEU A 45 -1.25 4.18 9.46
C LEU A 45 -1.79 4.62 10.83
N ARG A 46 -0.93 4.86 11.81
CA ARG A 46 -1.36 5.39 13.12
C ARG A 46 -2.01 6.77 13.01
N ALA A 47 -1.47 7.64 12.17
CA ALA A 47 -2.10 8.94 11.92
C ALA A 47 -3.46 8.81 11.22
N ILE A 48 -3.62 7.86 10.29
CA ILE A 48 -4.93 7.54 9.67
C ILE A 48 -5.92 7.04 10.73
N ARG A 49 -5.49 6.15 11.62
CA ARG A 49 -6.30 5.65 12.74
C ARG A 49 -6.76 6.78 13.65
N ASP A 50 -5.82 7.62 14.08
CA ASP A 50 -6.10 8.73 14.99
C ASP A 50 -7.06 9.74 14.33
N PHE A 51 -6.92 9.97 13.02
CA PHE A 51 -7.83 10.80 12.24
C PHE A 51 -9.25 10.18 12.18
N PHE A 52 -9.34 8.87 11.91
CA PHE A 52 -10.62 8.16 11.90
C PHE A 52 -11.31 8.22 13.26
N TRP A 53 -10.58 8.00 14.36
CA TRP A 53 -11.14 8.09 15.71
C TRP A 53 -11.67 9.48 16.07
N LYS A 54 -11.06 10.53 15.53
CA LYS A 54 -11.50 11.91 15.77
C LYS A 54 -12.69 12.34 14.90
N THR A 55 -12.79 11.83 13.68
CA THR A 55 -13.70 12.39 12.67
C THR A 55 -14.76 11.41 12.14
N GLY A 56 -14.57 10.11 12.33
CA GLY A 56 -15.35 9.05 11.70
C GLY A 56 -15.09 8.85 10.21
N ASN A 57 -14.20 9.65 9.60
CA ASN A 57 -13.91 9.58 8.16
C ASN A 57 -12.76 8.60 7.88
N LYS A 58 -12.95 7.72 6.90
CA LYS A 58 -11.92 6.76 6.48
C LYS A 58 -11.09 7.32 5.33
N ILE A 59 -9.77 7.20 5.47
CA ILE A 59 -8.81 7.56 4.43
C ILE A 59 -8.06 6.29 4.02
N GLY A 60 -7.88 6.13 2.71
CA GLY A 60 -7.17 4.99 2.14
C GLY A 60 -5.65 5.12 2.27
N PHE A 61 -4.97 3.98 2.27
CA PHE A 61 -3.51 3.88 2.29
C PHE A 61 -2.99 3.20 1.03
N LYS A 62 -1.96 3.78 0.42
CA LYS A 62 -1.29 3.25 -0.77
C LYS A 62 0.22 3.20 -0.57
N PRO A 63 0.81 2.07 -0.10
CA PRO A 63 2.25 1.91 -0.13
C PRO A 63 2.72 1.86 -1.58
N ALA A 64 3.76 2.63 -1.89
CA ALA A 64 4.27 2.78 -3.26
C ALA A 64 5.80 2.70 -3.30
N GLY A 65 6.28 2.00 -4.34
CA GLY A 65 7.69 1.91 -4.70
C GLY A 65 8.40 0.71 -4.06
N GLY A 66 9.14 -0.03 -4.88
CA GLY A 66 10.03 -1.11 -4.42
C GLY A 66 9.36 -2.45 -4.09
N ILE A 67 8.03 -2.51 -4.03
CA ILE A 67 7.31 -3.74 -3.69
C ILE A 67 7.31 -4.69 -4.89
N ARG A 68 8.06 -5.79 -4.79
CA ARG A 68 8.34 -6.67 -5.94
C ARG A 68 7.92 -8.12 -5.75
N SER A 69 7.62 -8.55 -4.53
CA SER A 69 7.31 -9.95 -4.24
C SER A 69 5.96 -10.14 -3.56
N ALA A 70 5.31 -11.29 -3.82
CA ALA A 70 4.08 -11.71 -3.16
C ALA A 70 4.27 -11.84 -1.63
N LYS A 71 5.46 -12.29 -1.18
CA LYS A 71 5.77 -12.36 0.25
C LYS A 71 5.80 -10.98 0.90
N GLU A 72 6.39 -10.00 0.22
CA GLU A 72 6.42 -8.62 0.72
C GLU A 72 5.03 -7.99 0.72
N SER A 73 4.19 -8.26 -0.29
CA SER A 73 2.81 -7.74 -0.32
C SER A 73 1.97 -8.27 0.84
N LEU A 74 2.19 -9.51 1.29
CA LEU A 74 1.57 -10.06 2.49
C LEU A 74 1.97 -9.29 3.75
N ALA A 75 3.23 -8.89 3.89
CA ALA A 75 3.66 -8.07 5.02
C ALA A 75 2.95 -6.71 5.06
N TRP A 76 2.74 -6.09 3.89
CA TRP A 76 1.95 -4.86 3.77
C TRP A 76 0.48 -5.05 4.16
N LEU A 77 -0.14 -6.13 3.70
CA LEU A 77 -1.52 -6.49 4.07
C LEU A 77 -1.66 -6.71 5.58
N SER A 78 -0.74 -7.47 6.18
CA SER A 78 -0.71 -7.71 7.62
C SER A 78 -0.57 -6.41 8.39
N LEU A 79 0.36 -5.53 8.00
CA LEU A 79 0.55 -4.26 8.68
C LEU A 79 -0.74 -3.41 8.70
N VAL A 80 -1.42 -3.29 7.55
CA VAL A 80 -2.68 -2.53 7.46
C VAL A 80 -3.76 -3.17 8.31
N LYS A 81 -3.87 -4.50 8.29
CA LYS A 81 -4.83 -5.23 9.11
C LYS A 81 -4.61 -5.00 10.60
N GLU A 82 -3.36 -5.03 11.06
CA GLU A 82 -3.02 -4.84 12.48
C GLU A 82 -3.24 -3.39 12.94
N GLU A 83 -2.86 -2.40 12.13
CA GLU A 83 -2.97 -0.99 12.56
C GLU A 83 -4.36 -0.39 12.33
N LEU A 84 -5.10 -0.80 11.29
CA LEU A 84 -6.39 -0.21 10.88
C LEU A 84 -7.57 -1.18 10.89
N GLY A 85 -7.34 -2.49 10.93
CA GLY A 85 -8.39 -3.51 10.88
C GLY A 85 -8.75 -3.99 9.47
N ALA A 86 -9.53 -5.08 9.42
CA ALA A 86 -9.90 -5.75 8.18
C ALA A 86 -10.76 -4.90 7.23
N GLU A 87 -11.50 -3.92 7.77
CA GLU A 87 -12.35 -3.02 6.99
C GLU A 87 -11.56 -2.10 6.04
N TRP A 88 -10.27 -1.87 6.32
CA TRP A 88 -9.36 -1.14 5.43
C TRP A 88 -8.81 -1.99 4.28
N LEU A 89 -8.97 -3.32 4.32
CA LEU A 89 -8.51 -4.24 3.28
C LEU A 89 -9.49 -4.34 2.10
N THR A 90 -9.97 -3.19 1.63
CA THR A 90 -10.85 -3.08 0.47
C THR A 90 -10.19 -2.24 -0.61
N PRO A 91 -10.51 -2.44 -1.91
CA PRO A 91 -9.92 -1.64 -2.99
C PRO A 91 -10.15 -0.12 -2.89
N ALA A 92 -11.14 0.30 -2.10
CA ALA A 92 -11.45 1.70 -1.82
C ALA A 92 -10.53 2.32 -0.75
N LEU A 93 -9.92 1.50 0.12
CA LEU A 93 -9.13 1.94 1.28
C LEU A 93 -7.70 1.40 1.29
N PHE A 94 -7.37 0.41 0.49
CA PHE A 94 -6.02 -0.12 0.39
C PHE A 94 -5.65 -0.50 -1.04
N ARG A 95 -4.48 -0.04 -1.49
CA ARG A 95 -3.93 -0.37 -2.81
C ARG A 95 -2.42 -0.51 -2.74
N ILE A 96 -1.85 -1.48 -3.42
CA ILE A 96 -0.38 -1.59 -3.54
C ILE A 96 0.07 -0.92 -4.84
N GLY A 97 0.95 0.08 -4.73
CA GLY A 97 1.59 0.73 -5.88
C GLY A 97 2.83 -0.03 -6.31
N ALA A 98 2.67 -1.00 -7.22
CA ALA A 98 3.76 -1.81 -7.75
C ALA A 98 3.66 -1.99 -9.26
N SER A 99 4.81 -2.08 -9.94
CA SER A 99 4.90 -2.29 -11.39
C SER A 99 5.19 -3.75 -11.76
N THR A 100 6.01 -4.45 -10.97
CA THR A 100 6.44 -5.84 -11.27
C THR A 100 5.85 -6.89 -10.33
N LEU A 101 5.06 -6.48 -9.33
CA LEU A 101 4.49 -7.39 -8.34
C LEU A 101 3.52 -8.39 -8.97
N LEU A 102 2.75 -7.97 -9.99
CA LEU A 102 1.78 -8.84 -10.65
C LEU A 102 2.48 -10.07 -11.25
N SER A 103 3.59 -9.86 -11.97
CA SER A 103 4.36 -10.94 -12.58
C SER A 103 4.91 -11.92 -11.54
N ASP A 104 5.33 -11.45 -10.36
CA ASP A 104 5.75 -12.35 -9.29
C ASP A 104 4.56 -13.16 -8.73
N ILE A 105 3.41 -12.53 -8.52
CA ILE A 105 2.20 -13.23 -8.04
C ILE A 105 1.77 -14.31 -9.03
N GLU A 106 1.72 -14.00 -10.33
CA GLU A 106 1.40 -14.98 -11.37
C GLU A 106 2.35 -16.18 -11.34
N ARG A 107 3.65 -15.92 -11.20
CA ARG A 107 4.66 -16.97 -11.08
C ARG A 107 4.46 -17.84 -9.83
N GLN A 108 4.14 -17.25 -8.68
CA GLN A 108 3.89 -18.00 -7.45
C GLN A 108 2.63 -18.88 -7.59
N ILE A 109 1.56 -18.36 -8.20
CA ILE A 109 0.32 -19.11 -8.44
C ILE A 109 0.58 -20.25 -9.42
N TYR A 110 1.27 -19.98 -10.52
CA TYR A 110 1.61 -21.01 -11.52
C TYR A 110 2.40 -22.15 -10.89
N HIS A 111 3.44 -21.83 -10.12
CA HIS A 111 4.23 -22.83 -9.41
C HIS A 111 3.39 -23.62 -8.39
N HIS A 112 2.51 -22.94 -7.64
CA HIS A 112 1.64 -23.60 -6.68
C HIS A 112 0.67 -24.60 -7.33
N VAL A 113 0.13 -24.28 -8.50
CA VAL A 113 -0.84 -25.13 -9.20
C VAL A 113 -0.16 -26.25 -10.01
N THR A 114 0.97 -25.97 -10.65
CA THR A 114 1.61 -26.90 -11.61
C THR A 114 2.79 -27.68 -11.04
N GLY A 115 3.36 -27.23 -9.91
CA GLY A 115 4.62 -27.75 -9.36
C GLY A 115 5.85 -27.43 -10.21
N ARG A 116 5.75 -26.56 -11.21
CA ARG A 116 6.83 -26.18 -12.12
C ARG A 116 7.07 -24.67 -12.06
N TYR A 117 8.32 -24.24 -12.25
CA TYR A 117 8.60 -22.83 -12.46
C TYR A 117 8.13 -22.42 -13.87
N ALA A 118 7.37 -21.33 -13.94
CA ALA A 118 6.92 -20.77 -15.22
C ALA A 118 8.13 -20.28 -16.03
N ALA A 119 8.18 -20.66 -17.31
CA ALA A 119 8.99 -19.93 -18.27
C ALA A 119 8.33 -18.57 -18.57
N TYR A 120 9.10 -17.62 -19.09
CA TYR A 120 8.58 -16.27 -19.35
C TYR A 120 7.32 -16.31 -20.23
N HIS A 121 7.35 -17.11 -21.31
CA HIS A 121 6.21 -17.29 -22.24
C HIS A 121 4.99 -18.03 -21.66
N ASP A 122 5.08 -18.62 -20.47
CA ASP A 122 3.94 -19.26 -19.80
C ASP A 122 3.06 -18.23 -19.06
N LEU A 123 3.56 -17.00 -18.86
CA LEU A 123 2.88 -15.96 -18.09
C LEU A 123 2.29 -14.89 -19.02
N PRO A 124 1.01 -14.52 -18.86
CA PRO A 124 0.33 -13.60 -19.77
C PRO A 124 0.87 -12.16 -19.75
N MET A 125 1.57 -11.77 -18.67
CA MET A 125 2.10 -10.42 -18.46
C MET A 125 3.64 -10.37 -18.47
N SER A 126 4.29 -11.34 -19.10
CA SER A 126 5.75 -11.43 -19.20
C SER A 126 6.34 -10.48 -20.23
#